data_AF-M0B183-F1
#
_entry.id   AF-M0B183-F1
#
_cell.length_a   1.000
_cell.length_b   1.000
_cell.length_c   1.000
_cell.angle_alpha   90.00
_cell.angle_beta   90.00
_cell.angle_gamma   90.00
#
_symmetry.space_group_name_H-M   'P 1'
#
loop_
_entity.id
_entity.type
_entity.pdbx_description
1 polymer ?
#
loop_
_entity_poly.entity_id
_entity_poly.type
_entity_poly.pdbx_seq_one_letter_code
_entity_poly.pdbx_strand_id
1 'polypeptide(L)'
;MGAEDDPTAIRSIAVSPADVVDAYAYTRENPGEAVLRITPPFHGRMRARIHVYRRDDAELTGAVHVDPAAVLDSEARAAYPQFRPKDGEQPADSGDSSLTPDQRRKRHAAAVETWRERARESLTETVSIETEHGRRQVDLKSLG
;
A
#
# COMPACT_ATOMS: atom_id res chain seq x y z
N MET A 1 -10.66 -1.01 -27.80
CA MET A 1 -10.20 -0.28 -26.61
C MET A 1 -10.00 1.15 -27.05
N GLY A 2 -10.78 2.09 -26.52
CA GLY A 2 -10.63 3.51 -26.90
C GLY A 2 -9.33 4.06 -26.33
N ALA A 3 -8.78 5.13 -26.90
CA ALA A 3 -7.61 5.81 -26.32
C ALA A 3 -7.84 6.30 -24.88
N GLU A 4 -9.11 6.40 -24.48
CA GLU A 4 -9.60 6.71 -23.13
C GLU A 4 -9.50 5.54 -22.14
N ASP A 5 -9.26 4.31 -22.60
CA ASP A 5 -8.95 3.15 -21.75
C ASP A 5 -7.43 2.91 -21.62
N ASP A 6 -6.58 3.74 -22.24
CA ASP A 6 -5.14 3.61 -22.17
C ASP A 6 -4.58 4.32 -20.91
N PRO A 7 -3.97 3.57 -19.95
CA PRO A 7 -3.39 4.16 -18.75
C PRO A 7 -2.19 5.09 -19.02
N THR A 8 -1.64 5.10 -20.23
CA THR A 8 -0.61 6.09 -20.61
C THR A 8 -1.13 7.53 -20.55
N ALA A 9 -2.46 7.73 -20.57
CA ALA A 9 -3.09 9.04 -20.41
C ALA A 9 -2.86 9.66 -19.01
N ILE A 10 -2.60 8.85 -17.98
CA ILE A 10 -2.46 9.29 -16.59
C ILE A 10 -1.17 10.10 -16.41
N ARG A 11 -1.23 11.35 -15.97
CA ARG A 11 -0.03 12.16 -15.66
C ARG A 11 0.22 12.25 -14.16
N SER A 12 -0.86 12.26 -13.38
CA SER A 12 -0.80 12.33 -11.92
C SER A 12 -1.88 11.50 -11.26
N ILE A 13 -1.58 10.98 -10.08
CA ILE A 13 -2.47 10.17 -9.26
C ILE A 13 -2.62 10.85 -7.90
N ALA A 14 -3.86 11.15 -7.53
CA ALA A 14 -4.22 11.59 -6.20
C ALA A 14 -4.47 10.38 -5.29
N VAL A 15 -3.88 10.36 -4.10
CA VAL A 15 -4.01 9.29 -3.11
C VAL A 15 -4.34 9.84 -1.74
N SER A 16 -5.18 9.14 -0.99
CA SER A 16 -5.37 9.40 0.44
C SER A 16 -4.19 8.79 1.20
N PRO A 17 -3.44 9.53 2.02
CA PRO A 17 -2.37 8.96 2.84
C PRO A 17 -2.87 7.83 3.75
N ALA A 18 -4.11 7.95 4.26
CA ALA A 18 -4.75 6.90 5.05
C ALA A 18 -4.95 5.62 4.23
N ASP A 19 -5.47 5.74 3.00
CA ASP A 19 -5.69 4.59 2.10
C ASP A 19 -4.36 3.87 1.79
N VAL A 20 -3.27 4.62 1.62
CA VAL A 20 -1.92 4.06 1.36
C VAL A 20 -1.44 3.23 2.55
N VAL A 21 -1.45 3.82 3.76
CA VAL A 21 -0.94 3.13 4.95
C VAL A 21 -1.82 1.96 5.37
N ASP A 22 -3.14 2.08 5.21
CA ASP A 22 -4.09 1.01 5.52
C ASP A 22 -3.94 -0.14 4.52
N ALA A 23 -3.74 0.14 3.23
CA ALA A 23 -3.47 -0.88 2.22
C ALA A 23 -2.15 -1.62 2.53
N TYR A 24 -1.07 -0.89 2.82
CA TYR A 24 0.20 -1.50 3.19
C TYR A 24 0.06 -2.38 4.43
N ALA A 25 -0.53 -1.85 5.51
CA ALA A 25 -0.71 -2.60 6.74
C ALA A 25 -1.61 -3.83 6.54
N TYR A 26 -2.66 -3.72 5.73
CA TYR A 26 -3.53 -4.86 5.41
C TYR A 26 -2.73 -5.99 4.75
N THR A 27 -1.94 -5.69 3.73
CA THR A 27 -1.10 -6.68 3.02
C THR A 27 -0.06 -7.35 3.92
N ARG A 28 0.40 -6.67 4.98
CA ARG A 28 1.36 -7.25 5.96
C ARG A 28 0.70 -8.20 6.95
N GLU A 29 -0.55 -7.94 7.32
CA GLU A 29 -1.26 -8.64 8.38
C GLU A 29 -2.17 -9.78 7.85
N ASN A 30 -2.44 -9.81 6.56
CA ASN A 30 -3.39 -10.72 5.94
C ASN A 30 -2.75 -11.53 4.80
N PRO A 31 -3.26 -12.74 4.51
CA PRO A 31 -2.83 -13.51 3.34
C PRO A 31 -3.28 -12.90 2.00
N GLY A 32 -4.24 -11.96 2.02
CA GLY A 32 -4.68 -11.21 0.85
C GLY A 32 -3.88 -9.92 0.68
N GLU A 33 -3.96 -9.34 -0.51
CA GLU A 33 -3.24 -8.11 -0.86
C GLU A 33 -4.23 -6.94 -0.95
N ALA A 34 -3.87 -5.77 -0.44
CA ALA A 34 -4.58 -4.53 -0.70
C ALA A 34 -3.73 -3.62 -1.58
N VAL A 35 -4.36 -3.12 -2.64
CA VAL A 35 -3.75 -2.27 -3.67
C VAL A 35 -4.48 -0.94 -3.77
N LEU A 36 -3.86 0.04 -4.41
CA LEU A 36 -4.53 1.29 -4.80
C LEU A 36 -5.00 1.15 -6.24
N ARG A 37 -6.32 1.15 -6.45
CA ARG A 37 -6.95 0.91 -7.74
C ARG A 37 -7.36 2.20 -8.43
N ILE A 38 -7.11 2.28 -9.72
CA ILE A 38 -7.57 3.33 -10.64
C ILE A 38 -8.33 2.66 -11.76
N THR A 39 -9.56 3.09 -12.01
CA THR A 39 -10.42 2.50 -13.04
C THR A 39 -10.49 3.40 -14.29
N PRO A 40 -10.57 2.83 -15.50
CA PRO A 40 -10.87 3.58 -16.71
C PRO A 40 -12.29 4.19 -16.65
N PRO A 41 -12.60 5.20 -17.50
CA PRO A 41 -11.70 5.83 -18.46
C PRO A 41 -10.58 6.64 -17.77
N PHE A 42 -9.39 6.59 -18.34
CA PHE A 42 -8.20 7.25 -17.81
C PHE A 42 -8.07 8.68 -18.33
N HIS A 43 -7.73 9.58 -17.41
CA HIS A 43 -7.48 10.98 -17.68
C HIS A 43 -6.14 11.42 -17.09
N GLY A 44 -5.66 12.60 -17.50
CA GLY A 44 -4.39 13.17 -17.03
C GLY A 44 -4.25 13.25 -15.50
N ARG A 45 -5.36 13.38 -14.77
CA ARG A 45 -5.38 13.36 -13.31
C ARG A 45 -6.37 12.32 -12.84
N MET A 46 -5.88 11.29 -12.18
CA MET A 46 -6.70 10.23 -11.61
C MET A 46 -6.65 10.25 -10.10
N ARG A 47 -7.57 9.54 -9.46
CA ARG A 47 -7.53 9.25 -8.02
C ARG A 47 -7.47 7.75 -7.84
N ALA A 48 -6.46 7.28 -7.11
CA ALA A 48 -6.42 5.88 -6.68
C ALA A 48 -7.13 5.73 -5.32
N ARG A 49 -7.77 4.59 -5.12
CA ARG A 49 -8.48 4.25 -3.88
C ARG A 49 -8.08 2.85 -3.42
N ILE A 50 -8.07 2.63 -2.11
CA ILE A 50 -7.82 1.30 -1.55
C ILE A 50 -8.81 0.26 -2.09
N HIS A 51 -8.28 -0.89 -2.48
CA HIS A 51 -9.04 -2.04 -2.92
C HIS A 51 -8.37 -3.31 -2.40
N VAL A 52 -9.12 -4.14 -1.68
CA VAL A 52 -8.62 -5.47 -1.26
C VAL A 52 -8.70 -6.39 -2.47
N TYR A 53 -7.54 -6.72 -3.02
CA TYR A 53 -7.39 -7.61 -4.15
C TYR A 53 -7.80 -9.03 -3.74
N ARG A 54 -8.89 -9.53 -4.34
CA ARG A 54 -9.24 -10.95 -4.31
C ARG A 54 -8.90 -11.52 -5.69
N ARG A 55 -8.36 -12.73 -5.71
CA ARG A 55 -7.84 -13.37 -6.93
C ARG A 55 -8.89 -13.48 -8.06
N ASP A 56 -10.18 -13.44 -7.72
CA ASP A 56 -11.31 -13.48 -8.65
C ASP A 56 -11.70 -12.11 -9.28
N ASP A 57 -11.13 -10.98 -8.83
CA ASP A 57 -11.56 -9.62 -9.27
C ASP A 57 -10.75 -9.03 -10.44
N ALA A 58 -9.64 -9.67 -10.83
CA ALA A 58 -8.60 -9.04 -11.64
C ALA A 58 -8.89 -8.97 -13.16
N GLU A 59 -9.65 -9.91 -13.71
CA GLU A 59 -9.71 -10.09 -15.18
C GLU A 59 -10.78 -9.23 -15.89
N LEU A 60 -11.60 -8.47 -15.17
CA LEU A 60 -12.85 -7.91 -15.73
C LEU A 60 -12.92 -6.39 -15.89
N THR A 61 -11.98 -5.60 -15.35
CA THR A 61 -12.20 -4.14 -15.21
C THR A 61 -11.23 -3.22 -15.94
N GLY A 62 -10.10 -3.73 -16.46
CA GLY A 62 -9.06 -2.88 -17.07
C GLY A 62 -8.42 -1.87 -16.10
N ALA A 63 -8.58 -2.09 -14.80
CA ALA A 63 -8.07 -1.18 -13.77
C ALA A 63 -6.55 -1.27 -13.62
N VAL A 64 -5.92 -0.13 -13.34
CA VAL A 64 -4.52 -0.07 -12.92
C VAL A 64 -4.45 -0.27 -11.41
N HIS A 65 -3.58 -1.17 -10.98
CA HIS A 65 -3.24 -1.38 -9.58
C HIS A 65 -1.88 -0.77 -9.29
N VAL A 66 -1.78 -0.06 -8.16
CA VAL A 66 -0.54 0.49 -7.64
C VAL A 66 -0.27 -0.15 -6.29
N ASP A 67 0.92 -0.72 -6.14
CA ASP A 67 1.38 -1.30 -4.89
C ASP A 67 1.58 -0.17 -3.85
N PRO A 68 0.92 -0.24 -2.67
CA PRO A 68 1.13 0.77 -1.62
C PRO A 68 2.59 0.82 -1.13
N ALA A 69 3.38 -0.25 -1.25
CA ALA A 69 4.80 -0.25 -0.93
C ALA A 69 5.64 0.57 -1.92
N ALA A 70 5.16 0.80 -3.14
CA ALA A 70 5.82 1.69 -4.10
C ALA A 70 5.51 3.17 -3.84
N VAL A 71 4.46 3.46 -3.07
CA VAL A 71 4.02 4.82 -2.70
C VAL A 71 4.63 5.28 -1.37
N LEU A 72 4.94 4.35 -0.47
CA LEU A 72 5.57 4.66 0.82
C LEU A 72 7.08 4.77 0.70
N ASP A 73 7.64 5.75 1.40
CA ASP A 73 9.09 5.88 1.51
C ASP A 73 9.73 4.59 2.08
N SER A 74 10.95 4.31 1.64
CA SER A 74 11.72 3.15 2.09
C SER A 74 11.94 3.10 3.62
N GLU A 75 12.17 4.24 4.25
CA GLU A 75 12.38 4.33 5.70
C GLU A 75 11.07 4.02 6.45
N ALA A 76 9.95 4.57 5.98
CA ALA A 76 8.63 4.28 6.54
C ALA A 76 8.30 2.79 6.41
N ARG A 77 8.61 2.16 5.27
CA ARG A 77 8.41 0.71 5.08
C ARG A 77 9.27 -0.13 6.01
N ALA A 78 10.54 0.22 6.18
CA ALA A 78 11.47 -0.48 7.05
C ALA A 78 11.07 -0.39 8.53
N ALA A 79 10.45 0.72 8.94
CA ALA A 79 9.95 0.95 10.29
C ALA A 79 8.67 0.19 10.64
N TYR A 80 8.10 -0.61 9.73
CA TYR A 80 6.85 -1.34 9.98
C TYR A 80 7.02 -2.36 11.13
N PRO A 81 6.18 -2.30 12.19
CA PRO A 81 6.23 -3.26 13.29
C PRO A 81 6.04 -4.69 12.81
N GLN A 82 6.89 -5.62 13.23
CA GLN A 82 6.76 -7.03 12.86
C GLN A 82 6.07 -7.80 13.99
N PHE A 83 4.99 -8.52 13.69
CA PHE A 83 4.29 -9.35 14.68
C PHE A 83 5.08 -10.62 15.03
N ARG A 84 5.79 -11.20 14.06
CA ARG A 84 6.73 -12.30 14.26
C ARG A 84 8.04 -11.98 13.55
N PRO A 85 9.19 -12.38 14.12
CA PRO A 85 10.44 -12.33 13.38
C PRO A 85 10.35 -13.25 12.15
N LYS A 86 11.05 -12.88 11.07
CA LYS A 86 11.28 -13.80 9.94
C LYS A 86 12.03 -15.03 10.44
N ASP A 87 11.76 -16.18 9.84
CA ASP A 87 12.30 -17.50 10.22
C ASP A 87 13.74 -17.43 10.75
N GLY A 88 13.93 -17.82 12.01
CA GLY A 88 15.24 -18.02 12.63
C GLY A 88 15.80 -16.82 13.43
N GLU A 89 15.27 -15.61 13.28
CA GLU A 89 15.72 -14.49 14.10
C GLU A 89 14.98 -14.52 15.45
N GLN A 90 15.70 -14.73 16.55
CA GLN A 90 15.12 -14.52 17.88
C GLN A 90 14.69 -13.04 17.94
N PRO A 91 13.42 -12.73 18.30
CA PRO A 91 13.01 -11.35 18.35
C PRO A 91 13.95 -10.62 19.31
N ALA A 92 14.49 -9.46 18.89
CA ALA A 92 15.29 -8.62 19.79
C ALA A 92 14.50 -8.22 21.07
N ASP A 93 13.17 -8.40 21.05
CA ASP A 93 12.23 -8.29 22.18
C ASP A 93 11.97 -9.67 22.86
N SER A 94 12.99 -10.53 23.02
CA SER A 94 12.90 -11.72 23.88
C SER A 94 12.55 -11.40 25.36
N GLY A 95 12.42 -10.12 25.72
CA GLY A 95 11.82 -9.67 26.98
C GLY A 95 10.30 -9.92 27.10
N ASP A 96 9.62 -10.27 26.01
CA ASP A 96 8.14 -10.39 25.94
C ASP A 96 7.61 -11.83 26.17
N SER A 97 8.44 -12.71 26.71
CA SER A 97 8.03 -14.09 27.02
C SER A 97 6.92 -14.15 28.08
N SER A 98 6.68 -13.06 28.81
CA SER A 98 5.66 -12.95 29.87
C SER A 98 4.28 -12.50 29.39
N LEU A 99 4.16 -11.92 28.19
CA LEU A 99 2.85 -11.48 27.68
C LEU A 99 2.02 -12.64 27.14
N THR A 100 0.71 -12.59 27.39
CA THR A 100 -0.24 -13.50 26.75
C THR A 100 -0.35 -13.18 25.25
N PRO A 101 -0.78 -14.14 24.41
CA PRO A 101 -0.98 -13.91 22.98
C PRO A 101 -1.87 -12.68 22.67
N ASP A 102 -2.86 -12.42 23.51
CA ASP A 102 -3.79 -11.30 23.35
C ASP A 102 -3.12 -9.96 23.67
N GLN A 103 -2.30 -9.92 24.73
CA GLN A 103 -1.48 -8.75 25.07
C GLN A 103 -0.48 -8.43 23.96
N ARG A 104 0.16 -9.45 23.36
CA ARG A 104 1.05 -9.26 22.20
C ARG A 104 0.32 -8.67 21.01
N ARG A 105 -0.87 -9.19 20.68
CA ARG A 105 -1.71 -8.66 19.61
C ARG A 105 -2.09 -7.20 19.87
N LYS A 106 -2.46 -6.85 21.10
CA LYS A 106 -2.79 -5.47 21.48
C LYS A 106 -1.58 -4.52 21.37
N ARG A 107 -0.40 -4.94 21.86
CA ARG A 107 0.84 -4.16 21.76
C ARG A 107 1.22 -3.94 20.28
N HIS A 108 1.12 -4.98 19.48
CA HIS A 108 1.37 -4.91 18.04
C HIS A 108 0.39 -3.97 17.34
N ALA A 109 -0.90 -4.10 17.59
CA ALA A 109 -1.91 -3.21 17.02
C ALA A 109 -1.64 -1.74 17.37
N ALA A 110 -1.29 -1.45 18.63
CA ALA A 110 -0.91 -0.09 19.04
C ALA A 110 0.35 0.41 18.32
N ALA A 111 1.37 -0.44 18.16
CA ALA A 111 2.59 -0.10 17.42
C ALA A 111 2.28 0.18 15.94
N VAL A 112 1.40 -0.61 15.31
CA VAL A 112 0.95 -0.39 13.93
C VAL A 112 0.20 0.93 13.80
N GLU A 113 -0.67 1.29 14.74
CA GLU A 113 -1.37 2.58 14.71
C GLU A 113 -0.40 3.76 14.82
N THR A 114 0.57 3.71 15.74
CA THR A 114 1.63 4.73 15.82
C THR A 114 2.47 4.80 14.54
N TRP A 115 2.75 3.66 13.91
CA TRP A 115 3.44 3.61 12.63
C TRP A 115 2.60 4.26 11.52
N ARG A 116 1.29 3.99 11.45
CA ARG A 116 0.38 4.56 10.44
C ARG A 116 0.34 6.08 10.51
N GLU A 117 0.31 6.66 11.71
CA GLU A 117 0.32 8.12 11.90
C GLU A 117 1.55 8.76 11.26
N ARG A 118 2.74 8.20 11.50
CA ARG A 118 4.00 8.70 10.93
C ARG A 118 4.12 8.43 9.43
N ALA A 119 3.72 7.24 8.99
CA ALA A 119 3.84 6.82 7.59
C ALA A 119 2.96 7.66 6.65
N ARG A 120 1.86 8.25 7.14
CA ARG A 120 1.00 9.18 6.36
C ARG A 120 1.72 10.45 5.90
N GLU A 121 2.84 10.79 6.53
CA GLU A 121 3.66 11.96 6.16
C GLU A 121 4.87 11.57 5.29
N SER A 122 5.07 10.27 5.03
CA SER A 122 6.25 9.72 4.36
C SER A 122 5.88 9.02 3.05
N LEU A 123 5.26 9.77 2.14
CA LEU A 123 4.91 9.30 0.79
C LEU A 123 5.93 9.81 -0.22
N THR A 124 6.22 8.98 -1.23
CA THR A 124 7.03 9.37 -2.37
C THR A 124 6.30 10.38 -3.26
N GLU A 125 7.04 11.22 -3.97
CA GLU A 125 6.47 12.22 -4.89
C GLU A 125 6.04 11.62 -6.25
N THR A 126 6.51 10.41 -6.58
CA THR A 126 6.25 9.75 -7.86
C THR A 126 6.13 8.24 -7.68
N VAL A 127 5.36 7.59 -8.54
CA VAL A 127 5.19 6.13 -8.52
C VAL A 127 5.22 5.57 -9.94
N SER A 128 5.63 4.31 -10.05
CA SER A 128 5.55 3.57 -11.31
C SER A 128 4.21 2.82 -11.42
N ILE A 129 3.52 3.01 -12.53
CA ILE A 129 2.35 2.22 -12.93
C ILE A 129 2.71 1.26 -14.06
N GLU A 130 2.09 0.08 -14.07
CA GLU A 130 2.23 -0.88 -15.17
C GLU A 130 1.21 -0.56 -16.27
N THR A 131 1.68 -0.59 -17.52
CA THR A 131 0.88 -0.36 -18.73
C THR A 131 1.23 -1.43 -19.77
N GLU A 132 0.43 -1.57 -20.82
CA GLU A 132 0.73 -2.48 -21.94
C GLU A 132 2.06 -2.14 -22.64
N HIS A 133 2.52 -0.88 -22.53
CA HIS A 133 3.78 -0.40 -23.08
C HIS A 133 4.95 -0.45 -22.08
N GLY A 134 4.75 -1.04 -20.89
CA GLY A 134 5.74 -1.17 -19.83
C GLY A 134 5.47 -0.26 -18.64
N ARG A 135 6.48 -0.11 -17.77
CA ARG A 135 6.37 0.71 -16.55
C ARG A 135 6.56 2.18 -16.86
N ARG A 136 5.70 3.01 -16.28
CA ARG A 136 5.75 4.47 -16.43
C ARG A 136 5.65 5.18 -15.10
N GLN A 137 6.50 6.17 -14.89
CA GLN A 137 6.49 7.02 -13.71
C GLN A 137 5.45 8.15 -13.86
N VAL A 138 4.69 8.39 -12.80
CA VAL A 138 3.66 9.44 -12.72
C VAL A 138 3.75 10.18 -11.40
N ASP A 139 3.30 11.44 -11.39
CA ASP A 139 3.30 12.27 -10.19
C ASP A 139 2.28 11.76 -9.16
N LEU A 140 2.68 11.68 -7.90
CA LEU A 140 1.78 11.46 -6.78
C LEU A 140 1.36 12.79 -6.16
N LYS A 141 0.09 12.88 -5.77
CA LYS A 141 -0.47 14.00 -5.02
C LYS A 141 -1.23 13.44 -3.81
N SER A 142 -0.78 13.75 -2.61
CA SER A 142 -1.54 13.43 -1.40
C SER A 142 -2.84 14.25 -1.37
N LEU A 143 -3.93 13.61 -0.98
CA LEU A 143 -5.20 14.24 -0.65
C LEU A 143 -5.16 14.60 0.84
N GLY A 144 -5.16 15.89 1.15
CA GLY A 144 -5.09 16.44 2.49
C GLY A 144 -5.26 17.95 2.45
#